data_AF-A0A352SE16-F1
#
_entry.id   AF-A0A352SE16-F1
#
_cell.length_a   1.000
_cell.length_b   1.000
_cell.length_c   1.000
_cell.angle_alpha   90.00
_cell.angle_beta   90.00
_cell.angle_gamma   90.00
#
_symmetry.space_group_name_H-M   'P 1'
#
loop_
_entity.id
_entity.type
_entity.pdbx_description
1 polymer ?
#
loop_
_entity_poly.entity_id
_entity_poly.type
_entity_poly.pdbx_seq_one_letter_code
_entity_poly.pdbx_strand_id
1 'polypeptide(L)'
;LAFAAALMNAVVLTALLSAGTSSMYVSTRILYGLAVSQRAPRALAKLTRNGVPFNALLVTTGIGALCFFSSLFGDKAVYLWLLNTSAMTGFFAWLGIAVSHYRFRKGLLYQGYKVSDL
;
A
#
# COMPACT_ATOMS: atom_id res chain seq x y z
N LEU A 1 10.69 22.52 28.36
CA LEU A 1 11.08 21.18 27.84
C LEU A 1 9.87 20.26 27.61
N ALA A 2 8.98 20.05 28.60
CA ALA A 2 7.80 19.17 28.43
C ALA A 2 6.80 19.63 27.34
N PHE A 3 6.57 20.93 27.18
CA PHE A 3 5.69 21.46 26.12
C PHE A 3 6.19 21.15 24.71
N ALA A 4 7.51 21.27 24.47
CA ALA A 4 8.11 20.96 23.18
C ALA A 4 7.98 19.47 22.82
N ALA A 5 8.15 18.58 23.81
CA ALA A 5 7.95 17.14 23.63
C ALA A 5 6.48 16.80 23.31
N ALA A 6 5.52 17.40 24.02
CA ALA A 6 4.10 17.20 23.75
C ALA A 6 3.69 17.70 22.36
N LEU A 7 4.23 18.85 21.94
CA LEU A 7 3.98 19.42 20.62
C LEU A 7 4.54 18.53 19.50
N MET A 8 5.78 18.03 19.66
CA MET A 8 6.36 17.05 18.74
C MET A 8 5.53 15.77 18.65
N ASN A 9 5.08 15.22 19.79
CA ASN A 9 4.25 14.01 19.79
C ASN A 9 2.90 14.23 19.08
N ALA A 10 2.26 15.40 19.28
CA ALA A 10 1.02 15.73 18.60
C ALA A 10 1.21 15.84 17.07
N VAL A 11 2.32 16.44 16.62
CA VAL A 11 2.67 16.52 15.20
C VAL A 11 2.91 15.13 14.61
N VAL A 12 3.69 14.29 15.29
CA VAL A 12 3.97 12.91 14.86
C VAL A 12 2.67 12.10 14.77
N LEU A 13 1.80 12.16 15.78
CA LEU A 13 0.52 11.45 15.75
C LEU A 13 -0.38 11.93 14.60
N THR A 14 -0.45 13.24 14.37
CA THR A 14 -1.25 13.82 13.28
C THR A 14 -0.70 13.40 11.91
N ALA A 15 0.62 13.43 11.75
CA ALA A 15 1.28 12.99 10.52
C ALA A 15 1.05 11.49 10.27
N LEU A 16 1.15 10.65 11.30
CA LEU A 16 0.87 9.22 11.20
C LEU A 16 -0.59 8.93 10.84
N LEU A 17 -1.55 9.65 11.42
CA LEU A 17 -2.98 9.52 11.10
C LEU A 17 -3.27 9.92 9.64
N SER A 18 -2.70 11.02 9.19
CA SER A 18 -2.83 11.51 7.80
C SER A 18 -2.23 10.52 6.79
N ALA A 19 -1.02 10.04 7.08
CA ALA A 19 -0.36 9.03 6.26
C ALA A 19 -1.14 7.70 6.25
N GLY A 20 -1.65 7.26 7.41
CA GLY A 20 -2.40 6.01 7.55
C GLY A 20 -3.70 6.00 6.74
N THR A 21 -4.50 7.06 6.83
CA THR A 21 -5.75 7.18 6.05
C THR A 21 -5.50 7.18 4.54
N SER A 22 -4.47 7.90 4.09
CA SER A 22 -4.04 7.91 2.68
C SER A 22 -3.57 6.53 2.21
N SER A 23 -2.78 5.83 3.03
CA SER A 23 -2.26 4.49 2.74
C SER A 23 -3.38 3.44 2.63
N MET A 24 -4.38 3.52 3.51
CA MET A 24 -5.57 2.67 3.43
C MET A 24 -6.37 2.95 2.16
N TYR A 25 -6.54 4.21 1.78
CA TYR A 25 -7.25 4.58 0.55
C TYR A 25 -6.56 4.03 -0.70
N VAL A 26 -5.24 4.19 -0.79
CA VAL A 26 -4.43 3.66 -1.90
C VAL A 26 -4.52 2.14 -1.97
N SER A 27 -4.34 1.44 -0.85
CA SER A 27 -4.41 -0.02 -0.79
C SER A 27 -5.77 -0.56 -1.25
N THR A 28 -6.84 0.12 -0.83
CA THR A 28 -8.22 -0.20 -1.22
C THR A 28 -8.44 -0.05 -2.72
N ARG A 29 -7.87 1.00 -3.35
CA ARG A 29 -7.97 1.26 -4.80
C ARG A 29 -7.14 0.27 -5.62
N ILE A 30 -5.94 -0.09 -5.16
CA ILE A 30 -5.11 -1.12 -5.81
C ILE A 30 -5.84 -2.47 -5.78
N LEU A 31 -6.38 -2.87 -4.62
CA LEU A 31 -7.10 -4.12 -4.47
C LEU A 31 -8.40 -4.15 -5.30
N TYR A 32 -9.09 -3.02 -5.41
CA TYR A 32 -10.23 -2.85 -6.31
C TYR A 32 -9.84 -3.01 -7.79
N GLY A 33 -8.75 -2.37 -8.23
CA GLY A 33 -8.25 -2.52 -9.60
C GLY A 33 -7.90 -3.98 -9.94
N LEU A 34 -7.26 -4.69 -9.01
CA LEU A 34 -6.97 -6.13 -9.15
C LEU A 34 -8.25 -6.99 -9.24
N ALA A 35 -9.29 -6.62 -8.49
CA ALA A 35 -10.58 -7.32 -8.51
C ALA A 35 -11.36 -7.07 -9.82
N VAL A 36 -11.29 -5.85 -10.37
CA VAL A 36 -11.85 -5.51 -11.69
C VAL A 36 -11.13 -6.27 -12.80
N SER A 37 -9.81 -6.42 -12.73
CA SER A 37 -9.01 -7.20 -13.70
C SER A 37 -9.10 -8.73 -13.55
N GLN A 38 -10.10 -9.26 -12.82
CA GLN A 38 -10.36 -10.70 -12.60
C GLN A 38 -9.18 -11.51 -11.99
N ARG A 39 -8.15 -10.85 -11.41
CA ARG A 39 -7.01 -11.52 -10.78
C ARG A 39 -7.16 -11.75 -9.27
N ALA A 40 -8.26 -11.30 -8.67
CA ALA A 40 -8.61 -11.50 -7.27
C ALA A 40 -10.04 -12.09 -7.16
N PRO A 41 -10.35 -12.86 -6.10
CA PRO A 41 -11.66 -13.50 -5.94
C PRO A 41 -12.79 -12.48 -6.03
N ARG A 42 -13.82 -12.77 -6.82
CA ARG A 42 -14.96 -11.88 -7.14
C ARG A 42 -15.68 -11.31 -5.90
N ALA A 43 -15.49 -11.92 -4.73
CA ALA A 43 -15.98 -11.40 -3.45
C ALA A 43 -15.36 -10.05 -3.04
N LEU A 44 -14.14 -9.73 -3.49
CA LEU A 44 -13.47 -8.43 -3.24
C LEU A 44 -13.94 -7.32 -4.21
N ALA A 45 -14.59 -7.69 -5.31
CA ALA A 45 -15.20 -6.76 -6.27
C ALA A 45 -16.60 -6.29 -5.83
N LYS A 46 -17.15 -6.80 -4.71
CA LYS A 46 -18.44 -6.34 -4.19
C LYS A 46 -18.30 -4.90 -3.68
N LEU A 47 -18.73 -3.97 -4.52
CA LEU A 47 -18.82 -2.55 -4.24
C LEU A 47 -20.04 -2.30 -3.33
N THR A 48 -19.85 -1.59 -2.23
CA THR A 48 -20.99 -1.07 -1.45
C THR A 48 -21.65 0.06 -2.22
N ARG A 49 -22.91 0.39 -1.91
CA ARG A 49 -23.73 1.43 -2.60
C ARG A 49 -23.06 2.82 -2.69
N ASN A 50 -22.06 3.10 -1.84
CA ASN A 50 -21.28 4.34 -1.81
C ASN A 50 -19.97 4.29 -2.63
N GLY A 51 -19.74 3.28 -3.47
CA GLY A 51 -18.53 3.21 -4.29
C GLY A 51 -17.25 2.82 -3.54
N VAL A 52 -17.38 2.37 -2.28
CA VAL A 52 -16.27 1.91 -1.45
C VAL A 52 -16.28 0.37 -1.41
N PRO A 53 -15.16 -0.32 -1.73
CA PRO A 53 -15.07 -1.77 -1.62
C PRO A 53 -14.85 -2.14 -0.15
N PHE A 54 -15.97 -2.35 0.55
CA PHE A 54 -15.99 -2.60 2.00
C PHE A 54 -15.24 -3.88 2.40
N ASN A 55 -15.30 -4.92 1.55
CA ASN A 55 -14.56 -6.17 1.79
C ASN A 55 -13.04 -5.98 1.66
N ALA A 56 -12.58 -5.14 0.73
CA ALA A 56 -11.16 -4.78 0.61
C ALA A 56 -10.68 -3.98 1.83
N LEU A 57 -11.52 -3.05 2.31
CA LEU A 57 -11.25 -2.29 3.53
C LEU A 57 -11.16 -3.23 4.74
N LEU A 58 -12.11 -4.15 4.92
CA LEU A 58 -12.15 -5.12 6.02
C LEU A 58 -10.93 -6.04 6.03
N VAL A 59 -10.47 -6.51 4.87
CA VAL A 59 -9.25 -7.32 4.77
C VAL A 59 -8.01 -6.49 5.11
N THR A 60 -7.93 -5.26 4.60
CA THR A 60 -6.79 -4.36 4.89
C THR A 60 -6.74 -3.99 6.38
N THR A 61 -7.90 -3.68 6.97
CA THR A 61 -8.03 -3.42 8.41
C THR A 61 -7.79 -4.68 9.23
N GLY A 62 -8.23 -5.86 8.77
CA GLY A 62 -7.96 -7.14 9.44
C GLY A 62 -6.48 -7.50 9.46
N ILE A 63 -5.77 -7.29 8.35
CA ILE A 63 -4.32 -7.45 8.28
C ILE A 63 -3.61 -6.42 9.17
N GLY A 64 -4.06 -5.16 9.15
CA GLY A 64 -3.55 -4.11 10.03
C GLY A 64 -3.77 -4.41 11.52
N ALA A 65 -4.95 -4.92 11.88
CA ALA A 65 -5.29 -5.33 13.24
C ALA A 65 -4.50 -6.56 13.69
N LEU A 66 -4.33 -7.57 12.81
CA LEU A 66 -3.46 -8.71 13.07
C LEU A 66 -2.01 -8.29 13.27
N CYS A 67 -1.51 -7.36 12.46
CA CYS A 67 -0.17 -6.79 12.60
C CYS A 67 0.00 -6.07 13.95
N PHE A 68 -1.01 -5.28 14.35
CA PHE A 68 -1.03 -4.61 15.65
C PHE A 68 -1.09 -5.58 16.83
N PHE A 69 -1.94 -6.62 16.73
CA PHE A 69 -2.06 -7.65 17.75
C PHE A 69 -0.78 -8.49 17.86
N SER A 70 -0.16 -8.81 16.73
CA SER A 70 1.12 -9.50 16.65
C SER A 70 2.27 -8.69 17.26
N SER A 71 2.23 -7.35 17.16
CA SER A 71 3.20 -6.47 17.81
C SER A 71 2.96 -6.27 19.32
N LEU A 72 1.76 -6.55 19.83
CA LEU A 72 1.44 -6.48 21.26
C LEU A 72 1.82 -7.76 22.02
N PHE A 73 1.68 -8.92 21.38
CA PHE A 73 1.97 -10.23 21.98
C PHE A 73 3.34 -10.81 21.57
N GLY A 74 3.87 -10.40 20.42
CA GLY A 74 5.12 -10.91 19.87
C GLY A 74 6.31 -10.15 20.41
N ASP A 75 7.28 -10.91 20.93
CA ASP A 75 8.63 -10.44 21.25
C ASP A 75 9.19 -9.58 20.09
N LYS A 76 10.09 -8.62 20.37
CA LYS A 76 10.57 -7.58 19.41
C LYS A 76 10.95 -8.12 18.01
N ALA A 77 11.29 -9.41 17.92
CA ALA A 77 11.52 -10.15 16.68
C ALA A 77 10.36 -10.08 15.68
N VAL A 78 9.10 -10.19 16.12
CA VAL A 78 7.93 -10.21 15.22
C VAL A 78 7.72 -8.84 14.57
N TYR A 79 7.90 -7.77 15.35
CA TYR A 79 7.91 -6.41 14.84
C TYR A 79 8.98 -6.22 13.76
N LEU A 80 10.22 -6.67 14.00
CA LEU A 80 11.31 -6.60 13.02
C LEU A 80 11.01 -7.41 11.74
N TRP A 81 10.39 -8.59 11.87
CA TRP A 81 9.97 -9.40 10.72
C TRP A 81 8.94 -8.67 9.85
N LEU A 82 7.93 -8.05 10.46
CA LEU A 82 6.91 -7.26 9.77
C LEU A 82 7.53 -6.05 9.07
N LEU A 83 8.44 -5.36 9.75
CA LEU A 83 9.13 -4.19 9.23
C LEU A 83 10.00 -4.54 8.01
N ASN A 84 10.78 -5.62 8.09
CA ASN A 84 11.58 -6.12 6.98
C ASN A 84 10.72 -6.61 5.80
N THR A 85 9.59 -7.28 6.08
CA THR A 85 8.66 -7.76 5.04
C THR A 85 8.00 -6.58 4.30
N SER A 86 7.64 -5.52 5.02
CA SER A 86 7.09 -4.29 4.43
C SER A 86 8.12 -3.61 3.53
N ALA A 87 9.37 -3.47 3.99
CA ALA A 87 10.46 -2.91 3.19
C ALA A 87 10.71 -3.73 1.92
N MET A 88 10.73 -5.07 2.04
CA MET A 88 10.92 -5.97 0.91
C MET A 88 9.77 -5.87 -0.12
N THR A 89 8.53 -5.73 0.33
CA THR A 89 7.37 -5.50 -0.55
C THR A 89 7.52 -4.17 -1.30
N GLY A 90 8.02 -3.12 -0.64
CA GLY A 90 8.34 -1.85 -1.28
C GLY A 90 9.39 -1.98 -2.38
N PHE A 91 10.45 -2.76 -2.14
CA PHE A 91 11.46 -3.07 -3.16
C PHE A 91 10.87 -3.79 -4.36
N PHE A 92 10.02 -4.80 -4.15
CA PHE A 92 9.35 -5.50 -5.25
C PHE A 92 8.43 -4.57 -6.06
N ALA A 93 7.72 -3.66 -5.39
CA ALA A 93 6.88 -2.67 -6.07
C ALA A 93 7.72 -1.75 -6.97
N TRP A 94 8.84 -1.23 -6.45
CA TRP A 94 9.76 -0.37 -7.21
C TRP A 94 10.43 -1.11 -8.37
N LEU A 95 10.87 -2.34 -8.15
CA LEU A 95 11.39 -3.19 -9.23
C LEU A 95 10.33 -3.45 -10.30
N GLY A 96 9.09 -3.74 -9.91
CA GLY A 96 7.96 -3.91 -10.83
C GLY A 96 7.71 -2.67 -11.69
N ILE A 97 7.76 -1.48 -11.09
CA ILE A 97 7.63 -0.20 -11.81
C ILE A 97 8.82 -0.02 -12.77
N ALA A 98 10.05 -0.24 -12.31
CA ALA A 98 11.25 -0.08 -13.14
C ALA A 98 11.25 -1.05 -14.33
N VAL A 99 10.89 -2.31 -14.12
CA VAL A 99 10.76 -3.32 -15.18
C VAL A 99 9.63 -2.96 -16.15
N SER A 100 8.49 -2.49 -15.64
CA SER A 100 7.37 -2.06 -16.50
C SER A 100 7.76 -0.86 -17.36
N HIS A 101 8.46 0.12 -16.78
CA HIS A 101 8.99 1.28 -17.51
C HIS A 101 10.04 0.87 -18.56
N TYR A 102 10.93 -0.05 -18.21
CA TYR A 102 11.91 -0.62 -19.15
C TYR A 102 11.23 -1.35 -20.32
N ARG A 103 10.21 -2.18 -20.04
CA ARG A 103 9.43 -2.88 -21.07
C ARG A 103 8.59 -1.92 -21.92
N PHE A 104 8.04 -0.86 -21.33
CA PHE A 104 7.31 0.18 -22.05
C PHE A 104 8.23 0.90 -23.04
N ARG A 105 9.43 1.28 -22.61
CA ARG A 105 10.46 1.87 -23.49
C ARG A 105 10.88 0.94 -24.62
N LYS A 106 11.01 -0.37 -24.34
CA LYS A 106 11.31 -1.38 -25.36
C LYS A 106 10.14 -1.61 -26.32
N GLY A 107 8.90 -1.53 -25.83
CA GLY A 107 7.67 -1.63 -26.63
C GLY A 107 7.47 -0.43 -27.57
N LEU A 108 7.76 0.79 -27.11
CA LEU A 108 7.74 2.00 -27.94
C LEU A 108 8.73 1.91 -29.11
N LEU A 109 9.95 1.43 -28.84
CA LEU A 109 10.97 1.21 -29.86
C LEU A 109 10.53 0.16 -30.90
N TYR A 110 9.84 -0.90 -30.47
CA TYR A 110 9.29 -1.91 -31.38
C TYR A 110 8.09 -1.41 -32.21
N GLN A 111 7.31 -0.46 -31.69
CA GLN A 111 6.20 0.18 -32.42
C GLN A 111 6.66 1.31 -33.36
N GLY A 112 7.97 1.55 -33.47
CA GLY A 112 8.53 2.53 -34.40
C GLY A 112 8.54 3.98 -33.89
N TYR A 113 8.19 4.23 -32.63
CA TYR A 113 8.23 5.55 -32.02
C TYR A 113 9.63 5.86 -31.46
N LYS A 114 10.14 7.06 -31.73
CA LYS A 114 11.44 7.51 -31.21
C LYS A 114 11.30 7.91 -29.74
N VAL A 115 12.30 7.58 -28.94
CA VAL A 115 12.38 7.90 -27.50
C VAL A 115 12.45 9.44 -27.25
N SER A 116 12.53 10.24 -28.31
CA SER A 116 12.60 11.71 -28.29
C SER A 116 11.24 12.42 -28.37
N ASP A 117 10.13 11.70 -28.52
CA ASP A 117 8.76 12.27 -28.55
C ASP A 117 8.05 12.25 -27.18
N LEU A 118 8.77 11.87 -26.10
CA LEU A 118 8.37 12.11 -24.71
C LEU A 118 9.09 13.35 -24.16
#